data_AF-A0A0U0R9F6-F1
#
_entry.id   AF-A0A0U0R9F6-F1
#
_cell.length_a   1.000
_cell.length_b   1.000
_cell.length_c   1.000
_cell.angle_alpha   90.00
_cell.angle_beta   90.00
_cell.angle_gamma   90.00
#
_symmetry.space_group_name_H-M   'P 1'
#
loop_
_entity.id
_entity.type
_entity.pdbx_description
1 polymer ?
#
loop_
_entity_poly.entity_id
_entity_poly.type
_entity_poly.pdbx_seq_one_letter_code
_entity_poly.pdbx_strand_id
1 'polypeptide(L)'
;MILSYIWGVRVGGLFAALGVTSVVIGLMLQNSVGQIVSGLFMLFEQPFRIDDWLETPTARGRVVEVNWRAVHIDTGSGLQIMPNSMLATTAFTNLSRPAGAHECSITTTFSTSDPPDKVCAMLNRAASALPHVKPGVVPATIARGAAEYRTTVRLTSPADEGPTQATFLRWVWYAARREGLHLDEADDEFSTAERVESALRTVVGPELRLSSSDQQSLARYARLVRYGTDEIVQHAGVVPMGITFVIAGSVRLTVTTDDGSVVAIATLKKGTFLGLTALTRQPDPAGAVALEEVTALQIGREHLEQVVMNKPMLLQELGRVIDERQRKAQQAIRRDLHQSPAAAGEHRGPARR
;
A
#
# COMPACT_ATOMS: atom_id res chain seq x y z
N MET A 1 -48.74 0.52 -65.06
CA MET A 1 -49.21 0.67 -66.45
C MET A 1 -50.22 1.82 -66.61
N ILE A 2 -51.17 2.03 -65.68
CA ILE A 2 -52.09 3.20 -65.74
C ILE A 2 -51.38 4.55 -65.45
N LEU A 3 -50.42 4.56 -64.51
CA LEU A 3 -49.70 5.79 -64.12
C LEU A 3 -48.75 6.33 -65.22
N SER A 4 -48.14 5.45 -66.03
CA SER A 4 -47.25 5.84 -67.14
C SER A 4 -48.00 6.47 -68.32
N TYR A 5 -49.26 6.08 -68.52
CA TYR A 5 -50.05 6.50 -69.67
C TYR A 5 -50.68 7.89 -69.47
N ILE A 6 -50.99 8.28 -68.22
CA ILE A 6 -51.67 9.55 -67.92
C ILE A 6 -50.68 10.69 -67.64
N TRP A 7 -49.48 10.40 -67.11
CA TRP A 7 -48.53 11.44 -66.65
C TRP A 7 -47.26 11.61 -67.51
N GLY A 8 -47.05 10.80 -68.55
CA GLY A 8 -45.84 10.89 -69.41
C GLY A 8 -44.52 10.59 -68.69
N VAL A 9 -44.56 10.14 -67.43
CA VAL A 9 -43.40 9.79 -66.63
C VAL A 9 -43.00 8.35 -66.93
N ARG A 10 -41.73 8.13 -67.30
CA ARG A 10 -41.15 6.78 -67.45
C ARG A 10 -41.10 6.12 -66.08
N VAL A 11 -42.08 5.26 -65.79
CA VAL A 11 -42.19 4.55 -64.50
C VAL A 11 -40.89 3.82 -64.12
N GLY A 12 -40.15 3.26 -65.09
CA GLY A 12 -38.82 2.68 -64.87
C GLY A 12 -37.77 3.70 -64.40
N GLY A 13 -37.80 4.94 -64.88
CA GLY A 13 -36.92 6.01 -64.42
C GLY A 13 -37.25 6.46 -62.99
N LEU A 14 -38.52 6.42 -62.60
CA LEU A 14 -38.95 6.71 -61.22
C LEU A 14 -38.43 5.66 -60.23
N PHE A 15 -38.55 4.36 -60.57
CA PHE A 15 -38.02 3.29 -59.74
C PHE A 15 -36.49 3.31 -59.65
N ALA A 16 -35.81 3.62 -60.77
CA ALA A 16 -34.36 3.80 -60.77
C ALA A 16 -33.93 4.97 -59.86
N ALA A 17 -34.61 6.11 -59.95
CA ALA A 17 -34.35 7.26 -59.07
C ALA A 17 -34.58 6.91 -57.59
N LEU A 18 -35.69 6.26 -57.25
CA LEU A 18 -36.00 5.81 -55.89
C LEU A 18 -34.96 4.82 -55.36
N GLY A 19 -34.50 3.89 -56.20
CA GLY A 19 -33.46 2.93 -55.85
C GLY A 19 -32.12 3.62 -55.52
N VAL A 20 -31.67 4.52 -56.40
CA VAL A 20 -30.44 5.29 -56.19
C VAL A 20 -30.54 6.16 -54.94
N THR A 21 -31.67 6.87 -54.75
CA THR A 21 -31.90 7.69 -53.56
C THR A 21 -31.87 6.85 -52.27
N SER A 22 -32.44 5.65 -52.28
CA SER A 22 -32.43 4.75 -51.10
C SER A 22 -31.02 4.28 -50.74
N VAL A 23 -30.19 3.95 -51.74
CA VAL A 23 -28.78 3.57 -51.52
C VAL A 23 -27.98 4.74 -50.96
N VAL A 24 -28.17 5.95 -51.50
CA VAL A 24 -27.50 7.16 -50.99
C VAL A 24 -27.90 7.43 -49.55
N ILE A 25 -29.19 7.36 -49.21
CA ILE A 25 -29.66 7.53 -47.82
C ILE A 25 -29.07 6.46 -46.90
N GLY A 26 -29.04 5.20 -47.34
CA GLY A 26 -28.43 4.10 -46.58
C GLY A 26 -26.94 4.33 -46.30
N LEU A 27 -26.19 4.77 -47.32
CA LEU A 27 -24.77 5.07 -47.18
C LEU A 27 -24.53 6.27 -46.24
N MET A 28 -25.41 7.28 -46.29
CA MET A 28 -25.35 8.42 -45.36
C MET A 28 -25.63 8.01 -43.90
N LEU A 29 -26.58 7.10 -43.68
CA LEU A 29 -26.99 6.67 -42.33
C LEU A 29 -26.16 5.51 -41.76
N GLN A 30 -25.37 4.83 -42.60
CA GLN A 30 -24.61 3.63 -42.20
C GLN A 30 -23.81 3.84 -40.91
N ASN A 31 -23.12 4.99 -40.79
CA ASN A 31 -22.32 5.32 -39.61
C ASN A 31 -23.19 5.59 -38.38
N SER A 32 -24.27 6.36 -38.52
CA SER A 32 -25.16 6.70 -37.40
C SER A 32 -25.89 5.49 -36.85
N VAL A 33 -26.42 4.64 -37.74
CA VAL A 33 -27.10 3.39 -37.34
C VAL A 33 -26.10 2.44 -36.69
N GLY A 34 -24.90 2.32 -37.26
CA GLY A 34 -23.83 1.50 -36.67
C GLY A 34 -23.50 1.91 -35.24
N GLN A 35 -23.30 3.20 -34.96
CA GLN A 35 -22.98 3.68 -33.62
C GLN A 35 -24.09 3.41 -32.59
N ILE A 36 -25.37 3.55 -32.98
CA ILE A 36 -26.51 3.26 -32.11
C ILE A 36 -26.58 1.77 -31.79
N VAL A 37 -26.44 0.92 -32.81
CA VAL A 37 -26.48 -0.54 -32.65
C VAL A 37 -25.33 -1.03 -31.77
N SER A 38 -24.11 -0.54 -31.97
CA SER A 38 -22.97 -0.84 -31.09
C SER A 38 -23.22 -0.43 -29.64
N GLY A 39 -23.80 0.76 -29.42
CA GLY A 39 -24.12 1.23 -28.07
C GLY A 39 -25.20 0.40 -27.38
N LEU A 40 -26.19 -0.07 -28.13
CA LEU A 40 -27.24 -0.93 -27.62
C LEU A 40 -26.70 -2.34 -27.29
N PHE A 41 -25.82 -2.90 -28.13
CA PHE A 41 -25.15 -4.18 -27.82
C PHE A 41 -24.36 -4.12 -26.52
N MET A 42 -23.64 -3.02 -26.24
CA MET A 42 -22.95 -2.87 -24.96
C MET A 42 -23.87 -2.91 -23.74
N LEU A 43 -25.03 -2.25 -23.84
CA LEU A 43 -26.02 -2.25 -22.76
C LEU A 43 -26.62 -3.65 -22.55
N PHE A 44 -26.73 -4.46 -23.60
CA PHE A 44 -27.23 -5.83 -23.51
C PHE A 44 -26.17 -6.82 -23.01
N GLU A 45 -24.94 -6.77 -23.55
CA GLU A 45 -23.86 -7.68 -23.18
C GLU A 45 -23.28 -7.37 -21.79
N GLN A 46 -23.40 -6.10 -21.33
CA GLN A 46 -22.89 -5.61 -20.06
C GLN A 46 -21.47 -6.11 -19.72
N PRO A 47 -20.48 -5.88 -20.60
CA PRO A 47 -19.11 -6.33 -20.36
C PRO A 47 -18.46 -5.67 -19.13
N PHE A 48 -19.06 -4.57 -18.65
CA PHE A 48 -18.71 -3.88 -17.42
C PHE A 48 -19.95 -3.24 -16.78
N ARG A 49 -19.83 -2.84 -15.52
CA ARG A 49 -20.86 -2.14 -14.75
C ARG A 49 -20.32 -0.84 -14.18
N ILE A 50 -21.23 -0.03 -13.64
CA ILE A 50 -20.85 1.09 -12.76
C ILE A 50 -19.99 0.51 -11.62
N ASP A 51 -18.95 1.26 -11.25
CA ASP A 51 -17.89 0.89 -10.31
C ASP A 51 -16.83 -0.11 -10.80
N ASP A 52 -16.98 -0.68 -12.01
CA ASP A 52 -15.88 -1.44 -12.62
C ASP A 52 -14.74 -0.50 -13.04
N TRP A 53 -13.49 -0.97 -12.90
CA TRP A 53 -12.31 -0.29 -13.41
C TRP A 53 -12.01 -0.77 -14.82
N LEU A 54 -11.85 0.17 -15.75
CA LEU A 54 -11.52 -0.11 -17.13
C LEU A 54 -10.15 0.45 -17.49
N GLU A 55 -9.42 -0.31 -18.30
CA GLU A 55 -8.22 0.15 -18.99
C GLU A 55 -8.44 0.04 -20.49
N THR A 56 -8.31 1.17 -21.16
CA THR A 56 -8.41 1.32 -22.62
C THR A 56 -7.13 1.99 -23.13
N PRO A 57 -6.90 2.03 -24.45
CA PRO A 57 -5.73 2.71 -25.01
C PRO A 57 -5.60 4.20 -24.66
N THR A 58 -6.71 4.83 -24.24
CA THR A 58 -6.77 6.28 -24.00
C THR A 58 -7.25 6.65 -22.60
N ALA A 59 -7.70 5.69 -21.79
CA ALA A 59 -8.28 5.93 -20.48
C ALA A 59 -7.98 4.79 -19.53
N ARG A 60 -7.66 5.12 -18.28
CA ARG A 60 -7.66 4.16 -17.17
C ARG A 60 -8.41 4.78 -16.00
N GLY A 61 -9.44 4.11 -15.49
CA GLY A 61 -10.28 4.70 -14.46
C GLY A 61 -11.51 3.89 -14.09
N ARG A 62 -12.30 4.42 -13.16
CA ARG A 62 -13.54 3.80 -12.67
C ARG A 62 -14.74 4.26 -13.48
N VAL A 63 -15.61 3.34 -13.88
CA VAL A 63 -16.88 3.67 -14.54
C VAL A 63 -17.81 4.31 -13.50
N VAL A 64 -18.19 5.56 -13.72
CA VAL A 64 -19.10 6.27 -12.80
C VAL A 64 -20.51 6.41 -13.35
N GLU A 65 -20.66 6.38 -14.67
CA GLU A 65 -21.95 6.45 -15.35
C GLU A 65 -21.90 5.69 -16.66
N VAL A 66 -22.98 4.98 -16.98
CA VAL A 66 -23.20 4.37 -18.29
C VAL A 66 -24.55 4.86 -18.81
N ASN A 67 -24.54 5.47 -19.99
CA ASN A 67 -25.77 5.81 -20.71
C ASN A 67 -25.78 5.15 -22.10
N TRP A 68 -26.87 5.34 -22.84
CA TRP A 68 -27.08 4.66 -24.12
C TRP A 68 -26.06 5.04 -25.21
N ARG A 69 -25.37 6.19 -25.07
CA ARG A 69 -24.42 6.70 -26.06
C ARG A 69 -22.97 6.63 -25.60
N ALA A 70 -22.71 6.77 -24.31
CA ALA A 70 -21.37 6.91 -23.77
C ALA A 70 -21.23 6.35 -22.35
N VAL A 71 -19.99 6.00 -22.01
CA VAL A 71 -19.52 5.66 -20.68
C VAL A 71 -18.70 6.81 -20.14
N HIS A 72 -18.91 7.18 -18.88
CA HIS A 72 -18.11 8.15 -18.17
C HIS A 72 -17.13 7.43 -17.26
N ILE A 73 -15.83 7.65 -17.50
CA ILE A 73 -14.73 7.03 -16.77
C ILE A 73 -14.03 8.12 -15.96
N ASP A 74 -14.04 7.98 -14.64
CA ASP A 74 -13.27 8.83 -13.72
C ASP A 74 -11.81 8.35 -13.69
N THR A 75 -10.92 9.15 -14.27
CA THR A 75 -9.49 8.88 -14.36
C THR A 75 -8.72 9.36 -13.12
N GLY A 76 -9.40 9.92 -12.12
CA GLY A 76 -8.79 10.60 -10.97
C GLY A 76 -8.29 12.01 -11.27
N SER A 77 -8.01 12.33 -12.53
CA SER A 77 -7.63 13.67 -13.01
C SER A 77 -8.77 14.40 -13.74
N GLY A 78 -9.87 13.70 -14.03
CA GLY A 78 -11.01 14.23 -14.75
C GLY A 78 -11.98 13.14 -15.16
N LEU A 79 -13.06 13.54 -15.84
CA LEU A 79 -14.09 12.65 -16.35
C LEU A 79 -13.92 12.45 -17.86
N GLN A 80 -13.52 11.25 -18.27
CA GLN A 80 -13.41 10.90 -19.67
C GLN A 80 -14.72 10.32 -20.19
N ILE A 81 -15.32 11.02 -21.16
CA ILE A 81 -16.58 10.62 -21.80
C ILE A 81 -16.26 9.84 -23.07
N MET A 82 -16.46 8.52 -23.05
CA MET A 82 -16.14 7.64 -24.17
C MET A 82 -17.40 7.11 -24.84
N PRO A 83 -17.58 7.32 -26.16
CA PRO A 83 -18.72 6.76 -26.89
C PRO A 83 -18.76 5.23 -26.80
N ASN A 84 -19.93 4.65 -26.60
CA ASN A 84 -20.10 3.19 -26.55
C ASN A 84 -19.64 2.53 -27.86
N SER A 85 -19.85 3.19 -29.00
CA SER A 85 -19.36 2.70 -30.29
C SER A 85 -17.84 2.57 -30.34
N MET A 86 -17.10 3.43 -29.64
CA MET A 86 -15.64 3.39 -29.60
C MET A 86 -15.14 2.21 -28.74
N LEU A 87 -15.75 2.01 -27.58
CA LEU A 87 -15.46 0.86 -26.73
C LEU A 87 -15.82 -0.47 -27.44
N ALA A 88 -16.78 -0.46 -28.38
CA ALA A 88 -17.31 -1.67 -29.01
C ALA A 88 -16.39 -2.14 -30.14
N THR A 89 -15.65 -1.20 -30.74
CA THR A 89 -14.71 -1.47 -31.83
C THR A 89 -13.26 -1.57 -31.35
N THR A 90 -12.99 -1.27 -30.07
CA THR A 90 -11.63 -1.22 -29.52
C THR A 90 -11.49 -2.21 -28.37
N ALA A 91 -10.36 -2.90 -28.29
CA ALA A 91 -10.09 -3.76 -27.14
C ALA A 91 -9.94 -2.92 -25.85
N PHE A 92 -10.48 -3.43 -24.75
CA PHE A 92 -10.32 -2.88 -23.41
C PHE A 92 -10.21 -4.01 -22.38
N THR A 93 -9.62 -3.71 -21.23
CA THR A 93 -9.48 -4.63 -20.10
C THR A 93 -10.39 -4.19 -18.97
N ASN A 94 -11.24 -5.09 -18.48
CA ASN A 94 -11.98 -4.87 -17.23
C ASN A 94 -11.11 -5.33 -16.06
N LEU A 95 -10.48 -4.38 -15.37
CA LEU A 95 -9.61 -4.64 -14.23
C LEU A 95 -10.38 -5.19 -13.01
N SER A 96 -11.71 -5.01 -12.96
CA SER A 96 -12.59 -5.53 -11.91
C SER A 96 -13.01 -6.99 -12.09
N ARG A 97 -12.65 -7.64 -13.22
CA ARG A 97 -13.10 -9.00 -13.53
C ARG A 97 -11.96 -9.91 -14.01
N PRO A 98 -11.82 -11.14 -13.45
CA PRO A 98 -12.60 -11.72 -12.36
C PRO A 98 -12.33 -11.02 -11.01
N ALA A 99 -13.31 -11.09 -10.11
CA ALA A 99 -13.24 -10.38 -8.83
C ALA A 99 -12.00 -10.79 -8.01
N GLY A 100 -11.30 -9.79 -7.46
CA GLY A 100 -10.19 -10.00 -6.54
C GLY A 100 -8.87 -10.43 -7.17
N ALA A 101 -8.72 -10.23 -8.49
CA ALA A 101 -7.50 -10.50 -9.27
C ALA A 101 -6.57 -9.27 -9.42
N HIS A 102 -6.73 -8.23 -8.59
CA HIS A 102 -5.90 -7.03 -8.69
C HIS A 102 -4.48 -7.33 -8.23
N GLU A 103 -3.52 -7.15 -9.14
CA GLU A 103 -2.12 -7.38 -8.90
C GLU A 103 -1.33 -6.14 -9.27
N CYS A 104 -0.49 -5.68 -8.35
CA CYS A 104 0.54 -4.69 -8.61
C CYS A 104 1.88 -5.43 -8.73
N SER A 105 2.52 -5.30 -9.90
CA SER A 105 3.86 -5.83 -10.17
C SER A 105 4.85 -4.67 -10.22
N ILE A 106 5.82 -4.67 -9.31
CA ILE A 106 6.83 -3.61 -9.20
C ILE A 106 8.20 -4.23 -9.48
N THR A 107 8.92 -3.66 -10.44
CA THR A 107 10.30 -4.07 -10.75
C THR A 107 11.27 -3.14 -10.05
N THR A 108 12.26 -3.70 -9.37
CA THR A 108 13.35 -2.99 -8.70
C THR A 108 14.69 -3.59 -9.10
N THR A 109 15.71 -2.77 -9.21
CA THR A 109 17.07 -3.20 -9.59
C THR A 109 18.01 -2.97 -8.42
N PHE A 110 18.89 -3.94 -8.15
CA PHE A 110 19.91 -3.88 -7.10
C PHE A 110 21.30 -4.08 -7.70
N SER A 111 22.35 -3.97 -6.90
CA SER A 111 23.68 -4.37 -7.34
C SER A 111 23.77 -5.88 -7.52
N THR A 112 24.58 -6.32 -8.49
CA THR A 112 24.92 -7.74 -8.67
C THR A 112 25.75 -8.32 -7.51
N SER A 113 26.34 -7.46 -6.65
CA SER A 113 27.02 -7.88 -5.43
C SER A 113 26.08 -8.21 -4.27
N ASP A 114 24.80 -7.81 -4.36
CA ASP A 114 23.83 -8.08 -3.29
C ASP A 114 23.35 -9.54 -3.32
N PRO A 115 23.33 -10.25 -2.17
CA PRO A 115 22.81 -11.62 -2.11
C PRO A 115 21.31 -11.67 -2.49
N PRO A 116 20.92 -12.41 -3.55
CA PRO A 116 19.54 -12.39 -4.04
C PRO A 116 18.49 -12.80 -3.01
N ASP A 117 18.77 -13.81 -2.18
CA ASP A 117 17.84 -14.25 -1.15
C ASP A 117 17.60 -13.18 -0.08
N LYS A 118 18.62 -12.37 0.22
CA LYS A 118 18.52 -11.25 1.17
C LYS A 118 17.68 -10.12 0.57
N VAL A 119 17.86 -9.81 -0.72
CA VAL A 119 17.04 -8.84 -1.45
C VAL A 119 15.57 -9.29 -1.48
N CYS A 120 15.30 -10.54 -1.88
CA CYS A 120 13.95 -11.10 -1.88
C CYS A 120 13.30 -11.08 -0.49
N ALA A 121 14.04 -11.44 0.56
CA ALA A 121 13.52 -11.40 1.93
C ALA A 121 13.16 -9.97 2.36
N MET A 122 14.00 -8.98 2.04
CA MET A 122 13.73 -7.58 2.35
C MET A 122 12.51 -7.05 1.59
N LEU A 123 12.42 -7.31 0.27
CA LEU A 123 11.30 -6.89 -0.57
C LEU A 123 9.97 -7.52 -0.12
N ASN A 124 9.97 -8.83 0.19
CA ASN A 124 8.78 -9.51 0.73
C ASN A 124 8.35 -8.94 2.09
N ARG A 125 9.30 -8.61 2.98
CA ARG A 125 8.99 -7.96 4.28
C ARG A 125 8.36 -6.58 4.07
N ALA A 126 8.97 -5.75 3.22
CA ALA A 126 8.45 -4.42 2.92
C ALA A 126 7.05 -4.49 2.27
N ALA A 127 6.84 -5.43 1.34
CA ALA A 127 5.56 -5.63 0.68
C ALA A 127 4.48 -6.13 1.64
N SER A 128 4.81 -7.05 2.55
CA SER A 128 3.85 -7.62 3.50
C SER A 128 3.35 -6.61 4.54
N ALA A 129 4.10 -5.52 4.74
CA ALA A 129 3.74 -4.46 5.67
C ALA A 129 2.84 -3.37 5.03
N LEU A 130 2.59 -3.42 3.71
CA LEU A 130 1.85 -2.35 3.03
C LEU A 130 0.36 -2.33 3.45
N PRO A 131 -0.26 -1.15 3.67
CA PRO A 131 -1.63 -1.05 4.17
C PRO A 131 -2.70 -1.66 3.25
N HIS A 132 -2.49 -1.65 1.94
CA HIS A 132 -3.50 -2.02 0.94
C HIS A 132 -3.36 -3.47 0.43
N VAL A 133 -2.47 -4.27 1.04
CA VAL A 133 -2.32 -5.69 0.69
C VAL A 133 -3.59 -6.44 1.08
N LYS A 134 -4.10 -7.24 0.15
CA LYS A 134 -5.24 -8.11 0.40
C LYS A 134 -4.95 -9.07 1.57
N PRO A 135 -5.78 -9.10 2.63
CA PRO A 135 -5.57 -9.97 3.78
C PRO A 135 -5.42 -11.45 3.38
N GLY A 136 -4.50 -12.15 4.03
CA GLY A 136 -4.26 -13.58 3.83
C GLY A 136 -3.49 -13.94 2.55
N VAL A 137 -3.09 -12.95 1.73
CA VAL A 137 -2.20 -13.18 0.58
C VAL A 137 -0.81 -12.67 0.91
N VAL A 138 0.18 -13.55 0.80
CA VAL A 138 1.59 -13.19 0.98
C VAL A 138 2.13 -12.65 -0.35
N PRO A 139 2.71 -11.43 -0.37
CA PRO A 139 3.44 -10.92 -1.52
C PRO A 139 4.59 -11.85 -1.92
N ALA A 140 4.96 -11.81 -3.20
CA ALA A 140 6.04 -12.64 -3.71
C ALA A 140 7.01 -11.83 -4.56
N THR A 141 8.29 -11.91 -4.21
CA THR A 141 9.40 -11.40 -5.00
C THR A 141 10.13 -12.53 -5.72
N ILE A 142 10.40 -12.33 -7.01
CA ILE A 142 11.18 -13.24 -7.84
C ILE A 142 12.33 -12.49 -8.52
N ALA A 143 13.52 -13.08 -8.48
CA ALA A 143 14.67 -12.59 -9.25
C ALA A 143 14.47 -12.93 -10.74
N ARG A 144 14.69 -11.95 -11.62
CA ARG A 144 14.54 -12.08 -13.08
C ARG A 144 15.87 -12.19 -13.83
N GLY A 145 17.00 -12.03 -13.14
CA GLY A 145 18.34 -11.93 -13.73
C GLY A 145 18.81 -10.48 -13.80
N ALA A 146 20.08 -10.23 -14.11
CA ALA A 146 20.67 -8.89 -14.18
C ALA A 146 20.39 -8.01 -12.93
N ALA A 147 20.32 -8.64 -11.75
CA ALA A 147 19.94 -8.00 -10.49
C ALA A 147 18.58 -7.26 -10.51
N GLU A 148 17.68 -7.65 -11.42
CA GLU A 148 16.28 -7.23 -11.42
C GLU A 148 15.42 -8.17 -10.60
N TYR A 149 14.50 -7.60 -9.83
CA TYR A 149 13.56 -8.30 -8.98
C TYR A 149 12.15 -7.80 -9.27
N ARG A 150 11.21 -8.72 -9.45
CA ARG A 150 9.78 -8.39 -9.59
C ARG A 150 9.07 -8.76 -8.29
N THR A 151 8.47 -7.77 -7.65
CA THR A 151 7.61 -7.97 -6.48
C THR A 151 6.15 -7.83 -6.88
N THR A 152 5.39 -8.88 -6.60
CA THR A 152 3.96 -9.00 -6.88
C THR A 152 3.19 -8.84 -5.57
N VAL A 153 2.27 -7.87 -5.54
CA VAL A 153 1.37 -7.60 -4.41
C VAL A 153 -0.07 -7.70 -4.89
N ARG A 154 -0.91 -8.45 -4.17
CA ARG A 154 -2.36 -8.48 -4.45
C ARG A 154 -3.08 -7.37 -3.70
N LEU A 155 -3.90 -6.62 -4.42
CA LEU A 155 -4.61 -5.45 -3.92
C LEU A 155 -6.10 -5.73 -3.72
N THR A 156 -6.73 -4.91 -2.89
CA THR A 156 -8.18 -4.94 -2.69
C THR A 156 -8.93 -4.21 -3.81
N SER A 157 -8.33 -3.12 -4.34
CA SER A 157 -8.88 -2.32 -5.43
C SER A 157 -7.80 -1.90 -6.43
N PRO A 158 -8.09 -1.74 -7.74
CA PRO A 158 -7.18 -1.14 -8.71
C PRO A 158 -6.77 0.29 -8.35
N ALA A 159 -7.62 1.01 -7.60
CA ALA A 159 -7.34 2.36 -7.12
C ALA A 159 -6.09 2.44 -6.25
N ASP A 160 -5.77 1.34 -5.55
CA ASP A 160 -4.70 1.29 -4.57
C ASP A 160 -3.32 1.08 -5.22
N GLU A 161 -3.25 0.81 -6.53
CA GLU A 161 -1.99 0.50 -7.22
C GLU A 161 -0.95 1.61 -7.11
N GLY A 162 -1.34 2.85 -7.44
CA GLY A 162 -0.46 4.01 -7.35
C GLY A 162 0.04 4.29 -5.93
N PRO A 163 -0.86 4.45 -4.93
CA PRO A 163 -0.46 4.63 -3.53
C PRO A 163 0.42 3.48 -2.99
N THR A 164 0.11 2.24 -3.36
CA THR A 164 0.90 1.06 -2.97
C THR A 164 2.30 1.13 -3.57
N GLN A 165 2.41 1.39 -4.86
CA GLN A 165 3.70 1.48 -5.55
C GLN A 165 4.57 2.59 -4.96
N ALA A 166 4.01 3.78 -4.75
CA ALA A 166 4.71 4.91 -4.16
C ALA A 166 5.22 4.60 -2.74
N THR A 167 4.36 4.00 -1.90
CA THR A 167 4.71 3.61 -0.53
C THR A 167 5.79 2.52 -0.52
N PHE A 168 5.62 1.49 -1.36
CA PHE A 168 6.57 0.39 -1.47
C PHE A 168 7.96 0.86 -1.89
N LEU A 169 8.06 1.62 -2.99
CA LEU A 169 9.34 2.14 -3.46
C LEU A 169 10.04 3.01 -2.41
N ARG A 170 9.28 3.85 -1.70
CA ARG A 170 9.80 4.65 -0.58
C ARG A 170 10.35 3.77 0.53
N TRP A 171 9.60 2.78 1.00
CA TRP A 171 10.06 1.89 2.08
C TRP A 171 11.24 1.02 1.66
N VAL A 172 11.24 0.50 0.43
CA VAL A 172 12.35 -0.28 -0.13
C VAL A 172 13.63 0.54 -0.15
N TRP A 173 13.56 1.83 -0.47
CA TRP A 173 14.72 2.73 -0.43
C TRP A 173 15.38 2.79 0.96
N TYR A 174 14.57 2.92 2.02
CA TYR A 174 15.07 2.93 3.40
C TYR A 174 15.52 1.53 3.85
N ALA A 175 14.72 0.50 3.58
CA ALA A 175 14.98 -0.87 3.99
C ALA A 175 16.26 -1.45 3.37
N ALA A 176 16.49 -1.20 2.07
CA ALA A 176 17.73 -1.57 1.38
C ALA A 176 18.96 -1.00 2.12
N ARG A 177 18.95 0.31 2.40
CA ARG A 177 20.04 1.01 3.09
C ARG A 177 20.25 0.52 4.52
N ARG A 178 19.17 0.24 5.26
CA ARG A 178 19.25 -0.35 6.60
C ARG A 178 19.87 -1.75 6.59
N GLU A 179 19.68 -2.52 5.52
CA GLU A 179 20.25 -3.86 5.40
C GLU A 179 21.60 -3.90 4.69
N GLY A 180 22.09 -2.75 4.19
CA GLY A 180 23.33 -2.66 3.41
C GLY A 180 23.20 -3.30 2.03
N LEU A 181 22.04 -3.12 1.40
CA LEU A 181 21.74 -3.50 0.02
C LEU A 181 21.74 -2.25 -0.86
N HIS A 182 22.10 -2.42 -2.12
CA HIS A 182 22.42 -1.34 -3.06
C HIS A 182 21.32 -1.22 -4.13
N LEU A 183 20.17 -0.68 -3.72
CA LEU A 183 19.07 -0.34 -4.65
C LEU A 183 19.59 0.66 -5.70
N ASP A 184 19.32 0.39 -6.97
CA ASP A 184 19.79 1.18 -8.13
C ASP A 184 21.31 1.35 -8.18
N GLU A 185 22.07 0.34 -7.74
CA GLU A 185 23.53 0.33 -7.63
C GLU A 185 24.10 1.46 -6.73
N ALA A 186 23.26 2.04 -5.88
CA ALA A 186 23.65 3.17 -5.03
C ALA A 186 24.15 2.72 -3.65
N ASP A 187 25.34 3.18 -3.28
CA ASP A 187 25.85 3.13 -1.91
C ASP A 187 25.13 4.14 -0.99
N ASP A 188 25.11 3.86 0.32
CA ASP A 188 24.65 4.80 1.34
C ASP A 188 25.61 4.83 2.53
N GLU A 189 26.34 5.93 2.68
CA GLU A 189 27.25 6.18 3.81
C GLU A 189 26.55 6.91 4.98
N PHE A 190 25.22 6.76 5.13
CA PHE A 190 24.49 7.54 6.13
C PHE A 190 24.96 7.31 7.58
N SER A 191 25.37 6.08 7.91
CA SER A 191 25.77 5.66 9.27
C SER A 191 27.29 5.76 9.48
N THR A 192 27.88 6.93 9.25
CA THR A 192 29.32 7.15 9.54
C THR A 192 29.61 7.09 11.04
N ALA A 193 30.86 6.79 11.40
CA ALA A 193 31.31 6.75 12.79
C ALA A 193 31.05 8.07 13.53
N GLU A 194 31.31 9.21 12.87
CA GLU A 194 31.13 10.54 13.45
C GLU A 194 29.65 10.82 13.76
N ARG A 195 28.74 10.39 12.88
CA ARG A 195 27.29 10.56 13.09
C ARG A 195 26.79 9.67 14.23
N VAL A 196 27.28 8.43 14.31
CA VAL A 196 26.98 7.49 15.41
C VAL A 196 27.47 8.06 16.74
N GLU A 197 28.73 8.50 16.81
CA GLU A 197 29.31 9.11 18.01
C GLU A 197 28.56 10.39 18.42
N SER A 198 28.16 11.21 17.45
CA SER A 198 27.34 12.41 17.70
C SER A 198 25.97 12.04 18.28
N ALA A 199 25.27 11.05 17.73
CA ALA A 199 23.99 10.57 18.23
C ALA A 199 24.10 9.97 19.65
N LEU A 200 25.16 9.20 19.91
CA LEU A 200 25.46 8.67 21.25
C LEU A 200 25.72 9.80 22.24
N ARG A 201 26.53 10.79 21.89
CA ARG A 201 26.86 11.90 22.80
C ARG A 201 25.67 12.82 23.08
N THR A 202 24.84 13.09 22.08
CA THR A 202 23.79 14.12 22.17
C THR A 202 22.43 13.61 22.59
N VAL A 203 22.14 12.32 22.39
CA VAL A 203 20.81 11.74 22.69
C VAL A 203 20.92 10.57 23.66
N VAL A 204 21.66 9.51 23.31
CA VAL A 204 21.66 8.27 24.11
C VAL A 204 22.41 8.42 25.42
N GLY A 205 23.54 9.13 25.40
CA GLY A 205 24.40 9.35 26.55
C GLY A 205 23.71 10.09 27.68
N PRO A 206 23.06 11.25 27.43
CA PRO A 206 22.26 11.93 28.43
C PRO A 206 21.09 11.08 28.95
N GLU A 207 20.37 10.40 28.05
CA GLU A 207 19.17 9.63 28.41
C GLU A 207 19.48 8.43 29.31
N LEU A 208 20.55 7.68 29.01
CA LEU A 208 20.97 6.51 29.79
C LEU A 208 22.07 6.84 30.82
N ARG A 209 22.42 8.12 30.99
CA ARG A 209 23.51 8.59 31.86
C ARG A 209 24.82 7.82 31.64
N LEU A 210 25.22 7.71 30.38
CA LEU A 210 26.42 6.98 29.95
C LEU A 210 27.68 7.82 30.16
N SER A 211 28.74 7.18 30.68
CA SER A 211 30.06 7.80 30.72
C SER A 211 30.63 7.91 29.29
N SER A 212 31.68 8.73 29.11
CA SER A 212 32.37 8.79 27.81
C SER A 212 32.98 7.45 27.41
N SER A 213 33.43 6.63 28.37
CA SER A 213 33.95 5.28 28.08
C SER A 213 32.85 4.33 27.63
N ASP A 214 31.65 4.42 28.23
CA ASP A 214 30.48 3.61 27.82
C ASP A 214 30.08 3.98 26.38
N GLN A 215 30.02 5.28 26.07
CA GLN A 215 29.66 5.77 24.75
C GLN A 215 30.66 5.29 23.68
N GLN A 216 31.96 5.39 23.95
CA GLN A 216 33.00 4.91 23.02
C GLN A 216 32.92 3.40 22.80
N SER A 217 32.59 2.64 23.85
CA SER A 217 32.44 1.18 23.77
C SER A 217 31.22 0.78 22.95
N LEU A 218 30.10 1.50 23.08
CA LEU A 218 28.87 1.25 22.32
C LEU A 218 28.95 1.71 20.87
N ALA A 219 29.78 2.71 20.55
CA ALA A 219 29.88 3.28 19.20
C ALA A 219 30.16 2.23 18.11
N ARG A 220 30.97 1.21 18.41
CA ARG A 220 31.30 0.13 17.46
C ARG A 220 30.16 -0.83 17.17
N TYR A 221 29.15 -0.86 18.03
CA TYR A 221 28.00 -1.77 17.97
C TYR A 221 26.69 -1.03 17.73
N ALA A 222 26.77 0.28 17.51
CA ALA A 222 25.64 1.14 17.23
C ALA A 222 25.60 1.48 15.74
N ARG A 223 24.40 1.48 15.17
CA ARG A 223 24.18 1.84 13.77
C ARG A 223 23.06 2.86 13.64
N LEU A 224 23.26 3.88 12.82
CA LEU A 224 22.19 4.80 12.44
C LEU A 224 21.36 4.19 11.32
N VAL A 225 20.04 4.25 11.51
CA VAL A 225 19.04 3.75 10.56
C VAL A 225 17.99 4.82 10.32
N ARG A 226 17.33 4.75 9.17
CA ARG A 226 16.22 5.63 8.81
C ARG A 226 14.98 4.83 8.46
N TYR A 227 13.83 5.38 8.79
CA TYR A 227 12.51 4.85 8.44
C TYR A 227 11.73 5.92 7.71
N GLY A 228 11.00 5.50 6.67
CA GLY A 228 10.10 6.38 5.93
C GLY A 228 8.77 6.58 6.65
N THR A 229 8.01 7.58 6.23
CA THR A 229 6.65 7.82 6.72
C THR A 229 5.78 6.56 6.57
N ASP A 230 4.96 6.31 7.59
CA ASP A 230 4.06 5.16 7.75
C ASP A 230 4.76 3.80 7.86
N GLU A 231 6.09 3.76 7.87
CA GLU A 231 6.84 2.52 7.97
C GLU A 231 6.82 1.96 9.40
N ILE A 232 6.73 0.62 9.51
CA ILE A 232 6.80 -0.08 10.79
C ILE A 232 8.24 -0.06 11.31
N VAL A 233 8.45 0.61 12.44
CA VAL A 233 9.73 0.65 13.16
C VAL A 233 9.87 -0.56 14.09
N GLN A 234 8.77 -1.01 14.69
CA GLN A 234 8.71 -2.16 15.59
C GLN A 234 7.44 -2.96 15.36
N HIS A 235 7.57 -4.28 15.24
CA HIS A 235 6.43 -5.20 15.12
C HIS A 235 5.89 -5.59 16.51
N ALA A 236 4.57 -5.54 16.67
CA ALA A 236 3.89 -6.04 17.86
C ALA A 236 4.03 -7.57 17.97
N GLY A 237 4.10 -8.07 19.20
CA GLY A 237 4.18 -9.51 19.51
C GLY A 237 5.53 -10.17 19.21
N VAL A 238 6.53 -9.41 18.74
CA VAL A 238 7.87 -9.92 18.43
C VAL A 238 8.83 -9.56 19.55
N VAL A 239 9.75 -10.46 19.89
CA VAL A 239 10.86 -10.17 20.81
C VAL A 239 11.90 -9.33 20.06
N PRO A 240 12.16 -8.08 20.48
CA PRO A 240 13.12 -7.23 19.79
C PRO A 240 14.56 -7.75 19.96
N MET A 241 15.37 -7.62 18.91
CA MET A 241 16.79 -8.05 18.94
C MET A 241 17.73 -7.01 19.57
N GLY A 242 17.25 -5.79 19.77
CA GLY A 242 18.02 -4.67 20.29
C GLY A 242 17.13 -3.49 20.62
N ILE A 243 17.76 -2.41 21.07
CA ILE A 243 17.08 -1.18 21.46
C ILE A 243 17.31 -0.13 20.38
N THR A 244 16.24 0.59 20.04
CA THR A 244 16.23 1.62 19.01
C THR A 244 15.95 2.97 19.66
N PHE A 245 16.90 3.91 19.58
CA PHE A 245 16.79 5.27 20.12
C PHE A 245 16.38 6.24 19.04
N VAL A 246 15.30 7.00 19.26
CA VAL A 246 14.84 8.02 18.31
C VAL A 246 15.75 9.25 18.40
N ILE A 247 16.48 9.54 17.32
CA ILE A 247 17.41 10.67 17.23
C ILE A 247 16.73 11.90 16.62
N ALA A 248 15.87 11.68 15.62
CA ALA A 248 15.05 12.70 14.97
C ALA A 248 13.75 12.09 14.44
N GLY A 249 12.70 12.91 14.33
CA GLY A 249 11.37 12.50 13.92
C GLY A 249 10.50 12.01 15.10
N SER A 250 9.37 11.40 14.75
CA SER A 250 8.39 10.90 15.71
C SER A 250 7.78 9.56 15.29
N VAL A 251 7.48 8.74 16.29
CA VAL A 251 6.95 7.38 16.12
C VAL A 251 5.68 7.26 16.95
N ARG A 252 4.62 6.69 16.38
CA ARG A 252 3.39 6.37 17.09
C ARG A 252 3.45 4.93 17.58
N LEU A 253 3.25 4.73 18.88
CA LEU A 253 3.02 3.42 19.45
C LEU A 253 1.57 3.01 19.21
N THR A 254 1.38 1.81 18.71
CA THR A 254 0.08 1.24 18.39
C THR A 254 -0.07 -0.13 19.04
N VAL A 255 -1.31 -0.53 19.32
CA VAL A 255 -1.64 -1.88 19.76
C VAL A 255 -2.76 -2.38 18.88
N THR A 256 -2.65 -3.63 18.44
CA THR A 256 -3.72 -4.32 17.74
C THR A 256 -4.62 -4.99 18.76
N THR A 257 -5.91 -4.67 18.73
CA THR A 257 -6.95 -5.25 19.59
C THR A 257 -7.43 -6.59 19.01
N ASP A 258 -8.18 -7.36 19.79
CA ASP A 258 -8.60 -8.72 19.43
C ASP A 258 -9.52 -8.75 18.18
N ASP A 259 -10.21 -7.64 17.89
CA ASP A 259 -11.04 -7.43 16.70
C ASP A 259 -10.23 -7.01 15.45
N GLY A 260 -8.91 -6.85 15.58
CA GLY A 260 -7.99 -6.42 14.53
C GLY A 260 -7.87 -4.90 14.39
N SER A 261 -8.57 -4.11 15.21
CA SER A 261 -8.45 -2.65 15.19
C SER A 261 -7.07 -2.20 15.70
N VAL A 262 -6.53 -1.13 15.13
CA VAL A 262 -5.21 -0.59 15.52
C VAL A 262 -5.42 0.70 16.31
N VAL A 263 -5.11 0.67 17.60
CA VAL A 263 -5.32 1.78 18.52
C VAL A 263 -3.99 2.46 18.86
N ALA A 264 -3.94 3.79 18.75
CA ALA A 264 -2.78 4.58 19.15
C ALA A 264 -2.72 4.76 20.68
N ILE A 265 -1.57 4.44 21.29
CA ILE A 265 -1.40 4.54 22.76
C ILE A 265 -0.47 5.67 23.19
N ALA A 266 0.49 6.07 22.36
CA ALA A 266 1.40 7.18 22.63
C ALA A 266 2.13 7.64 21.36
N THR A 267 2.67 8.86 21.40
CA THR A 267 3.63 9.35 20.39
C THR A 267 4.98 9.57 21.07
N LEU A 268 6.00 8.92 20.52
CA LEU A 268 7.39 8.99 20.94
C LEU A 268 8.16 9.97 20.04
N LYS A 269 9.04 10.75 20.64
CA LYS A 269 9.85 11.79 19.96
C LYS A 269 11.34 11.55 20.23
N LYS A 270 12.19 12.45 19.74
CA LYS A 270 13.63 12.48 20.04
C LYS A 270 13.92 12.23 21.53
N GLY A 271 14.91 11.39 21.82
CA GLY A 271 15.33 11.02 23.19
C GLY A 271 14.62 9.77 23.73
N THR A 272 13.51 9.37 23.13
CA THR A 272 12.82 8.14 23.52
C THR A 272 13.44 6.90 22.86
N PHE A 273 13.15 5.73 23.43
CA PHE A 273 13.63 4.44 22.96
C PHE A 273 12.49 3.43 22.77
N LEU A 274 12.71 2.51 21.84
CA LEU A 274 11.86 1.38 21.46
C LEU A 274 12.64 0.07 21.67
N GLY A 275 11.93 -1.06 21.75
CA GLY A 275 12.56 -2.37 21.86
C GLY A 275 13.15 -2.69 23.23
N LEU A 276 12.72 -1.99 24.30
CA LEU A 276 13.23 -2.21 25.66
C LEU A 276 13.04 -3.64 26.17
N THR A 277 11.96 -4.29 25.74
CA THR A 277 11.67 -5.68 26.08
C THR A 277 12.69 -6.65 25.50
N ALA A 278 13.61 -6.19 24.63
CA ALA A 278 14.82 -6.93 24.29
C ALA A 278 15.57 -7.35 25.57
N LEU A 279 15.77 -6.44 26.53
CA LEU A 279 16.52 -6.71 27.76
C LEU A 279 15.87 -7.80 28.61
N THR A 280 14.53 -7.86 28.62
CA THR A 280 13.77 -8.89 29.34
C THR A 280 13.47 -10.13 28.49
N ARG A 281 13.82 -10.12 27.20
CA ARG A 281 13.51 -11.16 26.20
C ARG A 281 12.02 -11.48 26.11
N GLN A 282 11.19 -10.45 26.27
CA GLN A 282 9.74 -10.58 26.18
C GLN A 282 9.21 -9.98 24.88
N PRO A 283 8.12 -10.52 24.33
CA PRO A 283 7.40 -9.87 23.24
C PRO A 283 6.94 -8.48 23.65
N ASP A 284 7.11 -7.49 22.77
CA ASP A 284 6.49 -6.18 22.98
C ASP A 284 5.04 -6.21 22.43
N PRO A 285 4.00 -6.04 23.25
CA PRO A 285 2.61 -6.01 22.75
C PRO A 285 2.33 -4.79 21.86
N ALA A 286 3.16 -3.74 21.92
CA ALA A 286 2.99 -2.56 21.10
C ALA A 286 3.82 -2.63 19.81
N GLY A 287 3.17 -2.29 18.70
CA GLY A 287 3.84 -1.92 17.46
C GLY A 287 4.27 -0.45 17.49
N ALA A 288 5.13 -0.07 16.55
CA ALA A 288 5.57 1.31 16.40
C ALA A 288 5.65 1.68 14.93
N VAL A 289 5.02 2.80 14.54
CA VAL A 289 4.94 3.28 13.14
C VAL A 289 5.48 4.69 13.05
N ALA A 290 6.33 4.97 12.06
CA ALA A 290 6.90 6.28 11.83
C ALA A 290 5.84 7.27 11.31
N LEU A 291 5.73 8.46 11.92
CA LEU A 291 4.79 9.51 11.49
C LEU A 291 5.35 10.43 10.41
N GLU A 292 6.65 10.39 10.25
CA GLU A 292 7.47 11.18 9.32
C GLU A 292 8.78 10.41 9.09
N GLU A 293 9.75 10.99 8.39
CA GLU A 293 11.08 10.37 8.35
C GLU A 293 11.68 10.32 9.77
N VAL A 294 12.03 9.11 10.22
CA VAL A 294 12.61 8.88 11.54
C VAL A 294 14.06 8.43 11.39
N THR A 295 14.97 9.17 12.03
CA THR A 295 16.35 8.73 12.22
C THR A 295 16.47 8.11 13.60
N ALA A 296 17.00 6.89 13.67
CA ALA A 296 17.17 6.16 14.92
C ALA A 296 18.56 5.55 15.03
N LEU A 297 19.04 5.37 16.26
CA LEU A 297 20.25 4.64 16.57
C LEU A 297 19.86 3.26 17.11
N GLN A 298 20.28 2.20 16.45
CA GLN A 298 20.07 0.82 16.90
C GLN A 298 21.31 0.32 17.63
N ILE A 299 21.10 -0.31 18.78
CA ILE A 299 22.14 -1.00 19.55
C ILE A 299 21.68 -2.41 19.85
N GLY A 300 22.51 -3.41 19.51
CA GLY A 300 22.24 -4.81 19.82
C GLY A 300 22.09 -5.04 21.32
N ARG A 301 21.14 -5.90 21.71
CA ARG A 301 20.82 -6.19 23.12
C ARG A 301 22.05 -6.57 23.94
N GLU A 302 22.89 -7.44 23.39
CA GLU A 302 24.07 -8.00 24.06
C GLU A 302 25.08 -6.94 24.53
N HIS A 303 25.21 -5.83 23.80
CA HIS A 303 26.12 -4.75 24.13
C HIS A 303 25.52 -3.78 25.14
N LEU A 304 24.21 -3.53 25.07
CA LEU A 304 23.54 -2.67 26.04
C LEU A 304 23.33 -3.36 27.39
N GLU A 305 23.11 -4.67 27.40
CA GLU A 305 22.93 -5.48 28.61
C GLU A 305 24.11 -5.32 29.58
N GLN A 306 25.35 -5.34 29.07
CA GLN A 306 26.56 -5.13 29.89
C GLN A 306 26.57 -3.76 30.57
N VAL A 307 26.18 -2.70 29.85
CA VAL A 307 26.17 -1.32 30.37
C VAL A 307 25.07 -1.13 31.41
N VAL A 308 23.89 -1.72 31.18
CA VAL A 308 22.74 -1.61 32.08
C VAL A 308 22.96 -2.43 33.36
N MET A 309 23.53 -3.64 33.26
CA MET A 309 23.80 -4.49 34.43
C MET A 309 24.81 -3.86 35.40
N ASN A 310 25.74 -3.06 34.89
CA ASN A 310 26.69 -2.31 35.72
C ASN A 310 26.06 -1.08 36.41
N LYS A 311 24.80 -0.75 36.12
CA LYS A 311 24.09 0.43 36.66
C LYS A 311 22.69 0.04 37.18
N PRO A 312 22.57 -0.44 38.43
CA PRO A 312 21.29 -0.93 38.98
C PRO A 312 20.15 0.09 38.93
N MET A 313 20.44 1.38 39.11
CA MET A 313 19.44 2.46 39.01
C MET A 313 18.88 2.59 37.60
N LEU A 314 19.71 2.45 36.56
CA LEU A 314 19.26 2.51 35.17
C LEU A 314 18.31 1.35 34.85
N LEU A 315 18.63 0.14 35.33
CA LEU A 315 17.76 -1.02 35.15
C LEU A 315 16.38 -0.82 35.79
N GLN A 316 16.31 -0.18 36.97
CA GLN A 316 15.04 0.17 37.61
C GLN A 316 14.26 1.23 36.82
N GLU A 317 14.92 2.27 36.31
CA GLU A 317 14.29 3.30 35.48
C GLU A 317 13.72 2.69 34.18
N LEU A 318 14.50 1.87 33.48
CA LEU A 318 14.06 1.17 32.27
C LEU A 318 12.91 0.20 32.56
N GLY A 319 12.97 -0.54 33.67
CA GLY A 319 11.88 -1.41 34.12
C GLY A 319 10.57 -0.67 34.31
N ARG A 320 10.61 0.50 34.97
CA ARG A 320 9.41 1.35 35.13
C ARG A 320 8.81 1.80 33.79
N VAL A 321 9.66 2.15 32.81
CA VAL A 321 9.19 2.54 31.47
C VAL A 321 8.52 1.36 30.76
N ILE A 322 9.08 0.15 30.88
CA ILE A 322 8.48 -1.08 30.34
C ILE A 322 7.10 -1.31 30.98
N ASP A 323 7.03 -1.31 32.31
CA ASP A 323 5.79 -1.55 33.06
C ASP A 323 4.70 -0.53 32.72
N GLU A 324 5.06 0.76 32.62
CA GLU A 324 4.13 1.82 32.26
C GLU A 324 3.54 1.61 30.86
N ARG A 325 4.38 1.27 29.88
CA ARG A 325 3.96 1.04 28.49
C ARG A 325 3.12 -0.22 28.35
N GLN A 326 3.52 -1.32 29.00
CA GLN A 326 2.73 -2.56 29.02
C GLN A 326 1.36 -2.33 29.65
N ARG A 327 1.29 -1.59 30.76
CA ARG A 327 0.00 -1.23 31.38
C ARG A 327 -0.88 -0.39 30.46
N LYS A 328 -0.31 0.62 29.78
CA LYS A 328 -1.06 1.43 28.79
C LYS A 328 -1.56 0.59 27.62
N ALA A 329 -0.75 -0.34 27.11
CA ALA A 329 -1.14 -1.27 26.05
C ALA A 329 -2.31 -2.16 26.50
N GLN A 330 -2.21 -2.79 27.67
CA GLN A 330 -3.27 -3.64 28.23
C GLN A 330 -4.57 -2.86 28.50
N GLN A 331 -4.48 -1.60 28.96
CA GLN A 331 -5.64 -0.75 29.17
C GLN A 331 -6.33 -0.36 27.86
N ALA A 332 -5.57 -0.10 26.79
CA ALA A 332 -6.13 0.18 25.47
C ALA A 332 -6.90 -1.03 24.93
N ILE A 333 -6.31 -2.24 25.03
CA ILE A 333 -6.99 -3.50 24.64
C ILE A 333 -8.30 -3.69 25.42
N ARG A 334 -8.29 -3.49 26.74
CA ARG A 334 -9.49 -3.65 27.58
C ARG A 334 -10.58 -2.61 27.34
N ARG A 335 -10.21 -1.37 27.02
CA ARG A 335 -11.20 -0.29 26.77
C ARG A 335 -11.98 -0.53 25.50
N ASP A 336 -11.32 -1.03 24.47
CA ASP A 336 -11.95 -1.32 23.19
C ASP A 336 -12.96 -2.47 23.29
N LEU A 337 -12.61 -3.53 24.06
CA LEU A 337 -13.53 -4.62 24.41
C LEU A 337 -14.84 -4.15 25.09
N HIS A 338 -14.82 -3.02 25.80
CA HIS A 338 -16.01 -2.45 26.44
C HIS A 338 -16.72 -1.39 25.58
N GLN A 339 -16.09 -0.87 24.52
CA GLN A 339 -16.68 0.11 23.60
C GLN A 339 -17.19 -0.49 22.29
N SER A 340 -16.79 -1.73 21.94
CA SER A 340 -17.46 -2.52 20.92
C SER A 340 -18.87 -2.88 21.40
N PRO A 341 -19.95 -2.37 20.78
CA PRO A 341 -21.29 -2.83 21.10
C PRO A 341 -21.34 -4.29 20.73
N ALA A 342 -21.60 -5.13 21.74
CA ALA A 342 -21.89 -6.53 21.56
C ALA A 342 -22.84 -6.70 20.36
N ALA A 343 -22.39 -7.42 19.35
CA ALA A 343 -23.25 -8.30 18.60
C ALA A 343 -23.80 -9.35 19.60
N ALA A 344 -24.72 -8.90 20.45
CA ALA A 344 -25.55 -9.74 21.30
C ALA A 344 -26.80 -10.05 20.50
N GLY A 345 -26.81 -11.22 19.87
CA GLY A 345 -28.06 -11.94 19.71
C GLY A 345 -28.62 -12.24 21.11
N GLU A 346 -29.90 -11.92 21.33
CA GLU A 346 -30.96 -12.92 21.46
C GLU A 346 -32.32 -12.29 21.86
N HIS A 347 -33.35 -12.75 21.15
CA HIS A 347 -34.73 -13.00 21.61
C HIS A 347 -35.72 -11.87 21.95
N ARG A 348 -36.66 -11.67 21.02
CA ARG A 348 -38.12 -11.89 21.21
C ARG A 348 -38.63 -12.50 19.88
N GLY A 349 -39.05 -13.76 19.75
CA GLY A 349 -40.08 -14.50 20.46
C GLY A 349 -41.30 -14.68 19.51
N PRO A 350 -41.82 -15.90 19.24
CA PRO A 350 -42.91 -16.09 18.29
C PRO A 350 -44.26 -15.83 18.96
N ALA A 351 -45.19 -15.18 18.26
CA ALA A 351 -46.59 -15.11 18.67
C ALA A 351 -47.51 -15.23 17.45
N ARG A 352 -48.18 -16.38 17.40
CA ARG A 352 -49.38 -16.65 16.59
C ARG A 352 -50.46 -15.60 16.87
N ARG A 353 -51.15 -15.13 15.83
CA ARG A 353 -52.59 -15.34 15.62
C ARG A 353 -52.94 -15.11 14.16
#